data_AF-A0A285SFH4-F1
#
_entry.id   AF-A0A285SFH4-F1
#
_cell.length_a   1.000
_cell.length_b   1.000
_cell.length_c   1.000
_cell.angle_alpha   90.00
_cell.angle_beta   90.00
_cell.angle_gamma   90.00
#
_symmetry.space_group_name_H-M   'P 1'
#
loop_
_entity.id
_entity.type
_entity.pdbx_description
1 polymer ?
#
loop_
_entity_poly.entity_id
_entity_poly.type
_entity_poly.pdbx_seq_one_letter_code
_entity_poly.pdbx_strand_id
1 'polypeptide(L)' 'METVNMLINVVAILVGLGLYMAVMNSAWGKKHQEYMYAIMLGTILVAVLVGGFIRWLVIVR' A
#
# COMPACT_ATOMS: atom_id res chain seq x y z
N MET A 1 19.34 -2.03 11.87
CA MET A 1 18.27 -3.01 11.56
C MET A 1 16.89 -2.46 11.91
N GLU A 2 16.65 -1.96 13.12
CA GLU A 2 15.35 -1.43 13.56
C GLU A 2 14.87 -0.22 12.76
N THR A 3 15.73 0.78 12.56
CA THR A 3 15.42 1.98 11.77
C THR A 3 15.08 1.67 10.31
N VAL A 4 15.77 0.69 9.71
CA VAL A 4 15.53 0.26 8.33
C VAL A 4 14.15 -0.42 8.22
N ASN A 5 13.82 -1.31 9.14
CA ASN A 5 12.48 -1.92 9.18
C ASN A 5 11.37 -0.88 9.38
N MET A 6 11.60 0.10 10.25
CA MET A 6 10.65 1.20 10.45
C MET A 6 10.45 2.01 9.17
N LEU A 7 11.52 2.38 8.46
CA LEU A 7 11.43 3.11 7.19
C LEU A 7 10.67 2.32 6.13
N ILE A 8 10.91 1.02 6.02
CA ILE A 8 10.20 0.14 5.08
C ILE A 8 8.71 0.11 5.39
N ASN A 9 8.35 0.00 6.68
CA ASN A 9 6.95 0.02 7.10
C ASN A 9 6.28 1.37 6.79
N VAL A 10 6.97 2.49 7.02
CA VAL A 10 6.47 3.83 6.67
C VAL A 10 6.22 3.94 5.17
N VAL A 11 7.18 3.51 4.34
CA VAL A 11 7.03 3.52 2.88
C VAL A 11 5.84 2.65 2.45
N ALA A 12 5.69 1.45 3.02
CA ALA A 12 4.57 0.57 2.71
C ALA A 12 3.21 1.22 3.04
N ILE A 13 3.09 1.86 4.21
CA ILE A 13 1.87 2.58 4.62
C ILE A 13 1.58 3.74 3.68
N LEU A 14 2.59 4.55 3.35
CA LEU A 14 2.44 5.70 2.44
C LEU A 14 2.00 5.25 1.05
N VAL A 15 2.52 4.15 0.53
CA VAL A 15 2.11 3.57 -0.76
C VAL A 15 0.67 3.08 -0.69
N GLY A 16 0.28 2.35 0.37
CA GLY A 16 -1.08 1.88 0.56
C GLY A 16 -2.11 3.02 0.63
N LEU A 17 -1.82 4.04 1.45
CA LEU A 17 -2.66 5.23 1.58
C LEU A 17 -2.71 6.04 0.28
N GLY A 18 -1.58 6.22 -0.39
CA GLY A 18 -1.50 6.93 -1.66
C GLY A 18 -2.33 6.26 -2.74
N LEU A 19 -2.23 4.92 -2.87
CA LEU A 19 -3.03 4.14 -3.82
C LEU A 19 -4.52 4.20 -3.49
N TYR A 20 -4.89 4.05 -2.22
CA TYR A 20 -6.29 4.15 -1.80
C TYR A 20 -6.89 5.52 -2.14
N MET A 21 -6.18 6.61 -1.79
CA MET A 21 -6.62 7.96 -2.12
C MET A 21 -6.68 8.20 -3.63
N ALA A 22 -5.70 7.69 -4.40
CA ALA A 22 -5.69 7.81 -5.85
C ALA A 22 -6.89 7.11 -6.49
N VAL A 23 -7.19 5.87 -6.06
CA VAL A 23 -8.33 5.10 -6.56
C VAL A 23 -9.64 5.79 -6.17
N MET A 24 -9.80 6.20 -4.92
CA MET A 24 -11.03 6.84 -4.44
C MET A 24 -11.27 8.23 -5.05
N ASN A 25 -10.21 8.97 -5.38
CA ASN A 25 -10.34 10.26 -6.09
C ASN A 25 -10.54 10.13 -7.60
N SER A 26 -10.24 8.96 -8.18
CA SER A 26 -10.48 8.71 -9.60
C SER A 26 -11.99 8.68 -9.92
N ALA A 27 -12.34 8.98 -11.18
CA ALA A 27 -13.72 8.88 -11.66
C ALA A 27 -14.28 7.44 -11.51
N TRP A 28 -13.41 6.43 -11.55
CA TRP A 28 -13.79 5.04 -11.34
C TRP A 28 -14.17 4.76 -9.88
N GLY A 29 -13.34 5.18 -8.92
CA GLY A 29 -13.62 4.97 -7.49
C GLY A 29 -14.86 5.71 -7.01
N LYS A 30 -15.11 6.91 -7.52
CA LYS A 30 -16.35 7.66 -7.23
C LYS A 30 -17.60 6.97 -7.77
N LYS A 31 -17.49 6.25 -8.88
CA LYS A 31 -18.61 5.50 -9.48
C LYS A 31 -18.84 4.15 -8.79
N HIS A 32 -17.80 3.58 -8.18
CA HIS A 32 -17.78 2.23 -7.61
C HIS A 32 -17.62 2.25 -6.09
N GLN A 33 -18.22 3.24 -5.41
CA GLN A 33 -18.13 3.36 -3.95
C GLN A 33 -18.71 2.16 -3.20
N GLU A 34 -19.61 1.40 -3.81
CA GLU A 34 -20.11 0.13 -3.27
C GLU A 34 -18.99 -0.91 -3.06
N TYR A 35 -17.88 -0.81 -3.81
CA TYR A 35 -16.72 -1.68 -3.69
C TYR A 35 -15.64 -1.13 -2.75
N MET A 36 -15.96 -0.16 -1.88
CA MET A 36 -14.96 0.50 -1.03
C MET A 36 -14.13 -0.48 -0.18
N TYR A 37 -14.78 -1.52 0.36
CA TYR A 37 -14.08 -2.59 1.11
C TYR A 37 -13.12 -3.40 0.22
N ALA A 38 -13.49 -3.68 -1.03
CA ALA A 38 -12.64 -4.40 -1.97
C ALA A 38 -11.46 -3.54 -2.42
N ILE A 39 -11.68 -2.24 -2.65
CA ILE A 39 -10.62 -1.27 -2.97
C ILE A 39 -9.64 -1.17 -1.80
N MET A 40 -10.15 -1.06 -0.57
CA MET A 40 -9.32 -1.03 0.64
C MET A 40 -8.50 -2.31 0.77
N LEU A 41 -9.11 -3.50 0.64
CA LEU A 41 -8.39 -4.77 0.64
C LEU A 41 -7.31 -4.85 -0.44
N GLY A 42 -7.63 -4.45 -1.67
CA GLY A 42 -6.67 -4.43 -2.77
C GLY A 42 -5.46 -3.52 -2.48
N THR A 43 -5.72 -2.33 -1.94
CA THR A 43 -4.65 -1.37 -1.60
C THR A 43 -3.76 -1.86 -0.46
N ILE A 44 -4.34 -2.54 0.55
CA ILE A 44 -3.58 -3.16 1.64
C ILE A 44 -2.71 -4.31 1.11
N LEU A 45 -3.25 -5.15 0.21
CA LEU A 45 -2.46 -6.22 -0.40
C LEU A 45 -1.26 -5.66 -1.17
N VAL A 46 -1.46 -4.61 -1.96
CA VAL A 46 -0.36 -3.95 -2.68
C VAL A 46 0.66 -3.36 -1.70
N ALA A 47 0.21 -2.70 -0.63
CA ALA A 47 1.10 -2.15 0.40
C ALA A 47 1.98 -3.22 1.06
N VAL A 48 1.40 -4.37 1.41
CA VAL A 48 2.11 -5.50 2.02
C VAL A 48 3.12 -6.10 1.04
N LEU A 49 2.74 -6.26 -0.23
CA LEU A 49 3.66 -6.77 -1.27
C LEU A 49 4.85 -5.83 -1.48
N VAL A 50 4.60 -4.51 -1.52
CA VAL A 50 5.65 -3.51 -1.66
C VAL A 50 6.58 -3.51 -0.44
N GLY A 51 6.03 -3.49 0.78
CA GLY A 51 6.83 -3.55 2.00
C GLY A 51 7.66 -4.82 2.12
N GLY A 52 7.05 -5.98 1.81
CA GLY A 52 7.74 -7.27 1.78
C GLY A 52 8.85 -7.32 0.71
N PHE A 53 8.60 -6.79 -0.48
CA PHE A 53 9.57 -6.74 -1.57
C PHE A 53 10.76 -5.85 -1.24
N ILE A 54 10.53 -4.65 -0.69
CA ILE A 54 11.61 -3.75 -0.25
C ILE A 54 12.41 -4.41 0.87
N ARG A 55 11.75 -5.06 1.84
CA ARG A 55 12.42 -5.80 2.91
C ARG A 55 13.31 -6.92 2.38
N TRP A 56 12.82 -7.68 1.40
CA TRP A 56 13.61 -8.72 0.75
C TRP A 56 14.85 -8.15 0.07
N LEU A 57 14.72 -7.05 -0.68
CA LEU A 57 15.82 -6.40 -1.38
C LEU A 57 16.90 -5.81 -0.46
N VAL A 58 16.52 -5.30 0.71
CA VAL A 58 17.42 -4.54 1.59
C VAL A 58 18.03 -5.40 2.71
N ILE A 59 17.33 -6.44 3.15
CA ILE A 59 17.71 -7.22 4.35
C ILE A 59 18.13 -8.64 4.02
N VAL A 60 17.48 -9.28 3.05
CA VAL A 60 17.72 -10.70 2.74
C VAL A 60 18.79 -10.87 1.67
N ARG A 61 18.85 -9.93 0.71
CA ARG A 61 19.87 -9.89 -0.33
C ARG A 61 21.16 -9.25 0.18
#